data_AF-A0A1I6WA40-F1
#
_entry.id   AF-A0A1I6WA40-F1
#
_cell.length_a   1.000
_cell.length_b   1.000
_cell.length_c   1.000
_cell.angle_alpha   90.00
_cell.angle_beta   90.00
_cell.angle_gamma   90.00
#
_symmetry.space_group_name_H-M   'P 1'
#
loop_
_entity.id
_entity.type
_entity.pdbx_description
1 polymer ?
#
loop_
_entity_poly.entity_id
_entity_poly.type
_entity_poly.pdbx_seq_one_letter_code
_entity_poly.pdbx_strand_id
1 'polypeptide(L)'
;MAVDASSIGVEDISVTGPGGALTVTGVSLDVGSDGTPRSATYTVAAPGGSWDTADNGAYTVALLGGQVVDTSGNPVAADAALASFNVAVPDSPPPSADPVRVEAEAMELQGFQILNNGHGSNDQLIQATGSGAHVAGFGFAEASGLYNITLGYFDESDGQSQLSLLRNGEVIDSFVWDADAGSAIVDPSAFMEREITAIALQAGDRLELSGTPNGGEPLRIDFLEYVYVDDLPAV
;
A
#
# COMPACT_ATOMS: atom_id res chain seq x y z
N MET A 1 37.96 -4.26 -30.27
CA MET A 1 37.49 -4.01 -31.65
C MET A 1 36.07 -3.47 -31.57
N ALA A 2 35.58 -2.75 -32.58
CA ALA A 2 34.21 -2.23 -32.56
C ALA A 2 33.22 -3.38 -32.83
N VAL A 3 32.06 -3.35 -32.19
CA VAL A 3 30.96 -4.29 -32.48
C VAL A 3 30.33 -3.91 -33.82
N ASP A 4 30.05 -4.90 -34.67
CA ASP A 4 29.26 -4.71 -35.89
C ASP A 4 27.78 -4.62 -35.50
N ALA A 5 27.21 -3.43 -35.63
CA ALA A 5 25.83 -3.17 -35.20
C ALA A 5 24.80 -3.95 -36.03
N SER A 6 25.14 -4.34 -37.25
CA SER A 6 24.24 -5.10 -38.14
C SER A 6 24.14 -6.58 -37.76
N SER A 7 25.07 -7.08 -36.94
CA SER A 7 25.04 -8.45 -36.43
C SER A 7 24.09 -8.66 -35.26
N ILE A 8 23.64 -7.58 -34.61
CA ILE A 8 22.79 -7.66 -33.43
C ILE A 8 21.34 -7.91 -33.83
N GLY A 9 20.80 -9.05 -33.41
CA GLY A 9 19.48 -9.55 -33.78
C GLY A 9 18.75 -10.25 -32.64
N VAL A 10 17.48 -10.56 -32.84
CA VAL A 10 16.67 -11.29 -31.82
C VAL A 10 17.19 -12.70 -31.52
N GLU A 11 17.98 -13.27 -32.43
CA GLU A 11 18.62 -14.58 -32.30
C GLU A 11 19.89 -14.55 -31.42
N ASP A 12 20.33 -13.37 -30.97
CA ASP A 12 21.56 -13.23 -30.17
C ASP A 12 21.45 -13.90 -28.80
N ILE A 13 20.24 -13.91 -28.25
CA ILE A 13 19.98 -14.43 -26.90
C ILE A 13 18.86 -15.46 -26.91
N SER A 14 18.86 -16.30 -25.89
CA SER A 14 17.70 -17.11 -25.51
C SER A 14 17.32 -16.82 -24.08
N VAL A 15 16.02 -16.82 -23.78
CA VAL A 15 15.49 -16.61 -22.43
C VAL A 15 14.65 -17.81 -22.05
N THR A 16 14.93 -18.42 -20.91
CA THR A 16 14.22 -19.61 -20.41
C THR A 16 13.74 -19.37 -18.99
N GLY A 17 12.45 -19.62 -18.75
CA GLY A 17 11.83 -19.55 -17.43
C GLY A 17 11.21 -20.88 -16.99
N PRO A 18 10.43 -20.88 -15.91
CA PRO A 18 9.77 -22.08 -15.37
C PRO A 18 8.86 -22.78 -16.37
N GLY A 19 8.17 -22.01 -17.22
CA GLY A 19 7.30 -22.50 -18.30
C GLY A 19 8.03 -22.92 -19.58
N GLY A 20 9.35 -22.80 -19.64
CA GLY A 20 10.17 -23.12 -20.82
C GLY A 20 10.78 -21.89 -21.50
N ALA A 21 11.19 -22.07 -22.76
CA ALA A 21 11.82 -21.01 -23.54
C ALA A 21 10.81 -19.94 -23.98
N LEU A 22 11.22 -18.68 -23.90
CA LEU A 22 10.44 -17.52 -24.31
C LEU A 22 10.88 -17.04 -25.70
N THR A 23 9.97 -16.38 -26.40
CA THR A 23 10.26 -15.77 -27.71
C THR A 23 10.84 -14.37 -27.52
N VAL A 24 12.04 -14.13 -28.05
CA VAL A 24 12.61 -12.79 -28.20
C VAL A 24 11.99 -12.14 -29.44
N THR A 25 11.27 -11.04 -29.26
CA THR A 25 10.44 -10.43 -30.31
C THR A 25 11.03 -9.14 -30.87
N GLY A 26 12.04 -8.57 -30.20
CA GLY A 26 12.66 -7.34 -30.67
C GLY A 26 14.04 -7.11 -30.06
N VAL A 27 14.82 -6.30 -30.76
CA VAL A 27 16.08 -5.74 -30.28
C VAL A 27 16.18 -4.30 -30.74
N SER A 28 16.68 -3.41 -29.88
CA SER A 28 17.00 -2.03 -30.21
C SER A 28 18.40 -1.68 -29.71
N LEU A 29 19.10 -0.83 -30.46
CA LEU A 29 20.44 -0.37 -30.13
C LEU A 29 20.42 1.07 -29.62
N ASP A 30 21.31 1.39 -28.69
CA ASP A 30 21.59 2.76 -28.28
C ASP A 30 22.05 3.62 -29.47
N VAL A 31 22.94 3.06 -30.30
CA VAL A 31 23.42 3.67 -31.54
C VAL A 31 23.49 2.59 -32.63
N GLY A 32 22.75 2.79 -33.73
CA GLY A 32 22.66 1.83 -34.84
C GLY A 32 23.84 1.80 -35.82
N SER A 33 25.03 2.22 -35.41
CA SER A 33 26.27 2.16 -36.21
C SER A 33 27.34 1.39 -35.46
N ASP A 34 28.38 0.90 -36.13
CA ASP A 34 29.46 0.15 -35.46
C ASP A 34 30.18 0.97 -34.39
N GLY A 35 30.58 0.33 -33.29
CA GLY A 35 31.38 1.01 -32.28
C GLY A 35 31.59 0.23 -30.99
N THR A 36 32.21 0.90 -30.02
CA THR A 36 32.43 0.36 -28.69
C THR A 36 32.38 1.51 -27.68
N PRO A 37 31.53 1.43 -26.63
CA PRO A 37 30.57 0.36 -26.36
C PRO A 37 29.34 0.41 -27.30
N ARG A 38 28.55 -0.68 -27.28
CA ARG A 38 27.19 -0.75 -27.82
C ARG A 38 26.28 -1.41 -26.81
N SER A 39 25.08 -0.88 -26.65
CA SER A 39 24.06 -1.41 -25.75
C SER A 39 22.84 -1.84 -26.54
N ALA A 40 22.46 -3.11 -26.37
CA ALA A 40 21.26 -3.68 -26.98
C ALA A 40 20.18 -3.89 -25.91
N THR A 41 18.95 -3.47 -26.19
CA THR A 41 17.77 -3.76 -25.37
C THR A 41 16.90 -4.77 -26.10
N TYR A 42 16.65 -5.91 -25.47
CA TYR A 42 15.85 -6.99 -26.04
C TYR A 42 14.44 -6.99 -25.45
N THR A 43 13.46 -7.31 -26.28
CA THR A 43 12.06 -7.50 -25.87
C THR A 43 11.73 -8.97 -25.92
N VAL A 44 11.12 -9.48 -24.85
CA VAL A 44 10.71 -10.89 -24.71
C VAL A 44 9.20 -10.94 -24.54
N ALA A 45 8.52 -11.82 -25.27
CA ALA A 45 7.09 -12.05 -25.11
C ALA A 45 6.81 -12.75 -23.77
N ALA A 46 5.82 -12.25 -23.02
CA ALA A 46 5.31 -12.94 -21.86
C ALA A 46 4.74 -14.31 -22.27
N PRO A 47 4.98 -15.39 -21.49
CA PRO A 47 4.33 -16.66 -21.75
C PRO A 47 2.80 -16.48 -21.73
N GLY A 48 2.08 -17.17 -22.61
CA GLY A 48 0.62 -17.04 -22.70
C GLY A 48 0.07 -15.68 -23.17
N GLY A 49 0.92 -14.67 -23.39
CA GLY A 49 0.55 -13.33 -23.89
C GLY A 49 0.53 -12.23 -22.84
N SER A 50 0.59 -12.57 -21.55
CA SER A 50 0.65 -11.62 -20.43
C SER A 50 1.39 -12.25 -19.26
N TRP A 51 2.15 -11.45 -18.51
CA TRP A 51 2.79 -11.92 -17.28
C TRP A 51 1.74 -12.14 -16.19
N ASP A 52 1.62 -13.37 -15.71
CA ASP A 52 0.74 -13.73 -14.60
C ASP A 52 1.47 -14.57 -13.53
N THR A 53 0.74 -15.04 -12.52
CA THR A 53 1.36 -15.80 -11.42
C THR A 53 1.84 -17.18 -11.81
N ALA A 54 1.35 -17.75 -12.92
CA ALA A 54 1.88 -19.01 -13.46
C ALA A 54 3.27 -18.81 -14.07
N ASP A 55 3.67 -17.57 -14.37
CA ASP A 55 5.00 -17.19 -14.85
C ASP A 55 6.01 -16.92 -13.74
N ASN A 56 5.62 -17.00 -12.47
CA ASN A 56 6.52 -16.70 -11.37
C ASN A 56 7.68 -17.69 -11.26
N GLY A 57 8.88 -17.15 -11.05
CA GLY A 57 10.09 -17.92 -10.80
C GLY A 57 11.33 -17.35 -11.49
N ALA A 58 12.38 -18.16 -11.52
CA ALA A 58 13.68 -17.76 -12.05
C ALA A 58 13.77 -17.91 -13.57
N TYR A 59 14.29 -16.88 -14.22
CA TYR A 59 14.55 -16.80 -15.64
C TYR A 59 16.05 -16.68 -15.88
N THR A 60 16.55 -17.38 -16.89
CA THR A 60 17.96 -17.32 -17.33
C THR A 60 18.03 -16.77 -18.75
N VAL A 61 18.97 -15.86 -18.97
CA VAL A 61 19.32 -15.30 -20.27
C VAL A 61 20.67 -15.89 -20.69
N ALA A 62 20.73 -16.48 -21.88
CA ALA A 62 21.95 -17.02 -22.46
C ALA A 62 22.30 -16.26 -23.75
N LEU A 63 23.58 -15.92 -23.92
CA LEU A 63 24.14 -15.43 -25.17
C LEU A 63 24.43 -16.62 -26.09
N LEU A 64 23.87 -16.60 -27.30
CA LEU A 64 24.11 -17.61 -28.31
C LEU A 64 25.39 -17.25 -29.07
N GLY A 65 26.36 -18.17 -29.05
CA GLY A 65 27.66 -17.95 -29.69
C GLY A 65 27.53 -17.84 -31.21
N GLY A 66 28.36 -17.00 -31.81
CA GLY A 66 28.37 -16.83 -33.27
C GLY A 66 27.39 -15.81 -33.83
N GLN A 67 26.48 -15.26 -33.02
CA GLN A 67 25.46 -14.32 -33.48
C GLN A 67 25.99 -12.89 -33.56
N VAL A 68 26.56 -12.39 -32.46
CA VAL A 68 27.18 -11.05 -32.40
C VAL A 68 28.64 -11.14 -32.83
N VAL A 69 29.05 -10.27 -33.77
CA VAL A 69 30.42 -10.21 -34.28
C VAL A 69 31.02 -8.81 -34.14
N ASP A 70 32.35 -8.73 -34.14
CA ASP A 70 33.06 -7.46 -34.33
C ASP A 70 33.22 -7.08 -35.81
N THR A 71 33.66 -5.85 -36.08
CA THR A 71 33.87 -5.35 -37.45
C THR A 71 34.98 -6.04 -38.24
N SER A 72 35.70 -6.99 -37.64
CA SER A 72 36.65 -7.86 -38.34
C SER A 72 36.14 -9.30 -38.51
N GLY A 73 34.88 -9.55 -38.17
CA GLY A 73 34.24 -10.85 -38.32
C GLY A 73 34.56 -11.85 -37.21
N ASN A 74 35.08 -11.41 -36.06
CA ASN A 74 35.28 -12.31 -34.92
C ASN A 74 33.98 -12.44 -34.13
N PRO A 75 33.42 -13.66 -33.97
CA PRO A 75 32.21 -13.87 -33.20
C PRO A 75 32.47 -13.88 -31.69
N VAL A 76 31.47 -13.43 -30.92
CA VAL A 76 31.42 -13.68 -29.48
C VAL A 76 31.15 -15.17 -29.20
N ALA A 77 31.81 -15.70 -28.17
CA ALA A 77 31.55 -17.06 -27.69
C ALA A 77 30.18 -17.15 -27.00
N ALA A 78 29.60 -18.35 -26.99
CA ALA A 78 28.36 -18.58 -26.25
C ALA A 78 28.58 -18.40 -24.74
N ASP A 79 27.57 -17.87 -24.05
CA ASP A 79 27.52 -17.78 -22.59
C ASP A 79 26.13 -18.22 -22.12
N ALA A 80 26.05 -19.42 -21.55
CA ALA A 80 24.80 -20.00 -21.08
C ALA A 80 24.20 -19.30 -19.85
N ALA A 81 24.97 -18.45 -19.17
CA ALA A 81 24.58 -17.80 -17.93
C ALA A 81 24.87 -16.29 -17.96
N LEU A 82 24.62 -15.66 -19.12
CA LEU A 82 24.84 -14.23 -19.32
C LEU A 82 24.17 -13.39 -18.22
N ALA A 83 22.91 -13.73 -17.87
CA ALA A 83 22.19 -13.11 -16.76
C ALA A 83 21.05 -13.99 -16.25
N SER A 84 20.48 -13.61 -15.10
CA SER A 84 19.25 -14.18 -14.58
C SER A 84 18.40 -13.12 -13.90
N PHE A 85 17.08 -13.29 -13.90
CA PHE A 85 16.14 -12.45 -13.16
C PHE A 85 15.01 -13.31 -12.58
N ASN A 86 14.27 -12.79 -11.61
CA ASN A 86 13.12 -13.47 -11.03
C ASN A 86 11.84 -12.69 -11.35
N VAL A 87 10.80 -13.40 -11.78
CA VAL A 87 9.45 -12.85 -11.96
C VAL A 87 8.62 -13.19 -10.72
N ALA A 88 7.94 -12.17 -10.18
CA ALA A 88 7.11 -12.27 -9.00
C ALA A 88 5.88 -11.36 -9.17
N VAL A 89 4.93 -11.80 -9.99
CA VAL A 89 3.60 -11.23 -10.14
C VAL A 89 2.74 -11.63 -8.94
N PRO A 90 2.08 -10.69 -8.24
CA PRO A 90 1.19 -11.01 -7.13
C PRO A 90 -0.08 -11.74 -7.61
N ASP A 91 -0.63 -12.63 -6.77
CA ASP A 91 -1.79 -13.48 -7.03
C ASP A 91 -3.14 -12.79 -6.79
N SER A 92 -3.12 -11.65 -6.10
CA SER A 92 -4.25 -10.74 -5.99
C SER A 92 -3.83 -9.32 -6.39
N PRO A 93 -4.76 -8.50 -6.89
CA PRO A 93 -4.50 -7.06 -6.95
C PRO A 93 -4.16 -6.54 -5.55
N PRO A 94 -3.32 -5.50 -5.43
CA PRO A 94 -3.09 -4.85 -4.15
C PRO A 94 -4.42 -4.35 -3.56
N PRO A 95 -4.52 -4.23 -2.22
CA PRO A 95 -5.69 -3.66 -1.58
C PRO A 95 -6.02 -2.27 -2.14
N SER A 96 -7.30 -1.88 -2.10
CA SER A 96 -7.70 -0.57 -2.60
C SER A 96 -7.01 0.56 -1.81
N ALA A 97 -6.48 1.55 -2.54
CA ALA A 97 -6.00 2.80 -1.96
C ALA A 97 -7.14 3.82 -1.74
N ASP A 98 -8.39 3.42 -1.98
CA ASP A 98 -9.55 4.23 -1.60
C ASP A 98 -9.76 4.13 -0.08
N PRO A 99 -10.03 5.25 0.61
CA PRO A 99 -10.30 5.22 2.03
C PRO A 99 -11.57 4.42 2.36
N VAL A 100 -11.48 3.62 3.42
CA VAL A 100 -12.62 2.89 4.00
C VAL A 100 -13.02 3.59 5.29
N ARG A 101 -14.26 4.07 5.33
CA ARG A 101 -14.83 4.73 6.51
C ARG A 101 -15.65 3.76 7.36
N VAL A 102 -15.41 3.81 8.66
CA VAL A 102 -16.22 3.17 9.70
C VAL A 102 -16.84 4.27 10.54
N GLU A 103 -18.14 4.47 10.39
CA GLU A 103 -18.89 5.41 11.22
C GLU A 103 -18.85 4.95 12.68
N ALA A 104 -18.63 5.87 13.61
CA ALA A 104 -18.46 5.53 15.02
C ALA A 104 -19.75 4.92 15.60
N GLU A 105 -20.92 5.34 15.14
CA GLU A 105 -22.21 4.78 15.53
C GLU A 105 -22.47 3.37 15.01
N ALA A 106 -21.68 2.88 14.05
CA ALA A 106 -21.74 1.51 13.54
C ALA A 106 -20.83 0.53 14.31
N MET A 107 -20.01 1.02 15.24
CA MET A 107 -19.09 0.20 16.05
C MET A 107 -19.81 -0.53 17.20
N GLU A 108 -19.12 -1.48 17.83
CA GLU A 108 -19.53 -2.06 19.10
C GLU A 108 -19.31 -1.05 20.23
N LEU A 109 -20.40 -0.51 20.78
CA LEU A 109 -20.34 0.58 21.75
C LEU A 109 -20.48 0.12 23.22
N GLN A 110 -19.63 0.67 24.07
CA GLN A 110 -19.72 0.63 25.53
C GLN A 110 -19.62 2.05 26.09
N GLY A 111 -20.58 2.47 26.91
CA GLY A 111 -20.59 3.79 27.54
C GLY A 111 -20.95 4.95 26.61
N PHE A 112 -21.07 4.72 25.29
CA PHE A 112 -21.50 5.72 24.32
C PHE A 112 -23.01 5.64 24.02
N GLN A 113 -23.60 6.78 23.65
CA GLN A 113 -24.91 6.88 23.01
C GLN A 113 -24.76 7.48 21.61
N ILE A 114 -25.65 7.11 20.70
CA ILE A 114 -25.73 7.70 19.35
C ILE A 114 -26.54 8.99 19.42
N LEU A 115 -26.04 10.07 18.83
CA LEU A 115 -26.73 11.35 18.69
C LEU A 115 -27.03 11.64 17.23
N ASN A 116 -28.24 12.15 16.95
CA ASN A 116 -28.64 12.64 15.64
C ASN A 116 -28.68 14.17 15.71
N ASN A 117 -27.56 14.82 15.41
CA ASN A 117 -27.42 16.27 15.57
C ASN A 117 -27.18 17.03 14.25
N GLY A 118 -27.00 16.32 13.14
CA GLY A 118 -26.77 16.94 11.83
C GLY A 118 -25.36 17.50 11.64
N HIS A 119 -24.41 17.15 12.51
CA HIS A 119 -23.03 17.66 12.44
C HIS A 119 -22.00 16.59 12.12
N GLY A 120 -22.22 15.34 12.50
CA GLY A 120 -21.38 14.22 12.05
C GLY A 120 -21.77 13.72 10.65
N SER A 121 -20.97 12.82 10.09
CA SER A 121 -21.30 12.12 8.85
C SER A 121 -22.65 11.43 8.97
N ASN A 122 -23.44 11.50 7.90
CA ASN A 122 -24.80 10.97 7.87
C ASN A 122 -25.71 11.47 9.02
N ASP A 123 -25.41 12.67 9.54
CA ASP A 123 -26.12 13.35 10.62
C ASP A 123 -25.98 12.70 12.02
N GLN A 124 -25.08 11.73 12.19
CA GLN A 124 -24.90 10.95 13.42
C GLN A 124 -23.48 11.07 13.99
N LEU A 125 -23.36 10.90 15.31
CA LEU A 125 -22.08 10.73 16.00
C LEU A 125 -22.29 9.96 17.30
N ILE A 126 -21.22 9.51 17.95
CA ILE A 126 -21.29 8.92 19.30
C ILE A 126 -20.86 9.91 20.38
N GLN A 127 -21.48 9.84 21.56
CA GLN A 127 -21.16 10.67 22.71
C GLN A 127 -21.05 9.83 23.99
N ALA A 128 -20.04 10.10 24.81
CA ALA A 128 -19.89 9.46 26.12
C ALA A 128 -21.09 9.72 27.05
N THR A 129 -21.44 8.71 27.84
CA THR A 129 -22.49 8.75 28.86
C THR A 129 -22.04 8.04 30.14
N GLY A 130 -22.54 8.53 31.28
CA GLY A 130 -22.17 7.99 32.59
C GLY A 130 -20.67 8.09 32.90
N SER A 131 -20.23 7.41 33.94
CA SER A 131 -18.85 7.44 34.44
C SER A 131 -18.11 6.09 34.26
N GLY A 132 -18.68 5.19 33.46
CA GLY A 132 -18.08 3.89 33.15
C GLY A 132 -16.99 4.01 32.08
N ALA A 133 -16.51 2.87 31.57
CA ALA A 133 -15.61 2.86 30.41
C ALA A 133 -16.35 3.30 29.14
N HIS A 134 -15.66 4.08 28.31
CA HIS A 134 -16.14 4.56 27.01
C HIS A 134 -15.28 3.92 25.92
N VAL A 135 -15.82 2.90 25.25
CA VAL A 135 -15.14 2.14 24.20
C VAL A 135 -16.04 2.00 22.98
N ALA A 136 -15.49 2.25 21.79
CA ALA A 136 -16.10 1.93 20.51
C ALA A 136 -15.13 1.04 19.72
N GLY A 137 -15.53 -0.15 19.28
CA GLY A 137 -14.62 -1.09 18.62
C GLY A 137 -15.20 -1.81 17.42
N PHE A 138 -14.33 -2.24 16.51
CA PHE A 138 -14.70 -3.04 15.34
C PHE A 138 -13.57 -4.00 14.95
N GLY A 139 -13.93 -5.05 14.20
CA GLY A 139 -12.96 -5.97 13.62
C GLY A 139 -12.45 -5.44 12.28
N PHE A 140 -11.14 -5.38 12.11
CA PHE A 140 -10.50 -5.04 10.86
C PHE A 140 -10.49 -6.27 9.92
N ALA A 141 -11.10 -6.13 8.74
CA ALA A 141 -11.35 -7.23 7.81
C ALA A 141 -10.58 -7.12 6.49
N GLU A 142 -9.86 -6.02 6.26
CA GLU A 142 -9.08 -5.83 5.04
C GLU A 142 -7.79 -6.65 5.06
N ALA A 143 -7.10 -6.66 3.91
CA ALA A 143 -5.80 -7.29 3.76
C ALA A 143 -4.79 -6.77 4.81
N SER A 144 -3.82 -7.61 5.17
CA SER A 144 -2.77 -7.19 6.09
C SER A 144 -1.81 -6.23 5.38
N GLY A 145 -1.41 -5.15 6.05
CA GLY A 145 -0.62 -4.09 5.43
C GLY A 145 -0.32 -2.93 6.37
N LEU A 146 0.33 -1.91 5.83
CA LEU A 146 0.47 -0.60 6.44
C LEU A 146 -0.70 0.29 6.03
N TYR A 147 -1.32 0.94 7.02
CA TYR A 147 -2.47 1.80 6.84
C TYR A 147 -2.22 3.18 7.44
N ASN A 148 -2.73 4.21 6.78
CA ASN A 148 -2.97 5.50 7.44
C ASN A 148 -4.39 5.50 7.99
N ILE A 149 -4.57 6.10 9.16
CA ILE A 149 -5.85 6.23 9.85
C ILE A 149 -6.13 7.71 10.06
N THR A 150 -7.37 8.12 9.78
CA THR A 150 -7.91 9.45 10.09
C THR A 150 -9.09 9.29 11.03
N LEU A 151 -9.02 9.93 12.20
CA LEU A 151 -10.13 10.01 13.15
C LEU A 151 -10.82 11.36 13.02
N GLY A 152 -12.12 11.36 12.77
CA GLY A 152 -12.97 12.55 12.83
C GLY A 152 -13.64 12.67 14.21
N TYR A 153 -13.51 13.81 14.86
CA TYR A 153 -14.03 14.06 16.20
C TYR A 153 -14.38 15.54 16.40
N PHE A 154 -15.03 15.87 17.52
CA PHE A 154 -15.36 17.25 17.86
C PHE A 154 -14.64 17.65 19.16
N ASP A 155 -13.69 18.58 19.02
CA ASP A 155 -12.89 19.16 20.11
C ASP A 155 -13.57 20.47 20.54
N GLU A 156 -14.33 20.43 21.63
CA GLU A 156 -15.12 21.57 22.11
C GLU A 156 -14.34 22.38 23.16
N SER A 157 -14.47 23.71 23.11
CA SER A 157 -13.71 24.64 23.97
C SER A 157 -14.03 24.63 25.49
N ASP A 158 -14.88 23.72 25.99
CA ASP A 158 -15.32 23.68 27.40
C ASP A 158 -14.97 22.37 28.13
N GLY A 159 -14.06 21.60 27.56
CA GLY A 159 -13.45 20.42 28.16
C GLY A 159 -12.06 20.16 27.60
N GLN A 160 -11.52 18.99 27.93
CA GLN A 160 -10.29 18.43 27.35
C GLN A 160 -10.40 16.92 27.45
N SER A 161 -11.19 16.29 26.57
CA SER A 161 -11.30 14.82 26.60
C SER A 161 -10.00 14.17 26.18
N GLN A 162 -9.83 12.90 26.54
CA GLN A 162 -8.70 12.09 26.10
C GLN A 162 -9.18 10.88 25.33
N LEU A 163 -8.51 10.57 24.22
CA LEU A 163 -8.75 9.37 23.42
C LEU A 163 -7.45 8.60 23.19
N SER A 164 -7.56 7.28 23.17
CA SER A 164 -6.55 6.35 22.68
C SER A 164 -7.15 5.48 21.57
N LEU A 165 -6.37 5.27 20.50
CA LEU A 165 -6.62 4.23 19.52
C LEU A 165 -5.80 3.00 19.89
N LEU A 166 -6.44 1.84 19.97
CA LEU A 166 -5.81 0.58 20.32
C LEU A 166 -5.98 -0.46 19.20
N ARG A 167 -4.98 -1.33 19.04
CA ARG A 167 -5.04 -2.56 18.23
C ARG A 167 -4.78 -3.74 19.15
N ASN A 168 -5.74 -4.65 19.24
CA ASN A 168 -5.67 -5.85 20.10
C ASN A 168 -5.31 -5.51 21.57
N GLY A 169 -5.80 -4.36 22.07
CA GLY A 169 -5.51 -3.84 23.41
C GLY A 169 -4.17 -3.12 23.58
N GLU A 170 -3.33 -3.04 22.54
CA GLU A 170 -2.11 -2.24 22.52
C GLU A 170 -2.41 -0.82 22.03
N VAL A 171 -1.96 0.21 22.74
CA VAL A 171 -2.13 1.61 22.31
C VAL A 171 -1.26 1.91 21.09
N ILE A 172 -1.90 2.34 20.01
CA ILE A 172 -1.25 2.84 18.78
C ILE A 172 -0.98 4.34 18.88
N ASP A 173 -1.99 5.10 19.31
CA ASP A 173 -1.91 6.56 19.48
C ASP A 173 -2.74 6.98 20.69
N SER A 174 -2.36 8.10 21.31
CA SER A 174 -3.12 8.70 22.40
C SER A 174 -2.91 10.20 22.43
N PHE A 175 -4.00 10.95 22.55
CA PHE A 175 -3.98 12.41 22.53
C PHE A 175 -5.09 13.01 23.39
N VAL A 176 -4.89 14.26 23.78
CA VAL A 176 -5.89 15.10 24.44
C VAL A 176 -6.51 15.98 23.37
N TRP A 177 -7.80 16.23 23.48
CA TRP A 177 -8.54 17.17 22.63
C TRP A 177 -8.32 18.55 23.25
N ASP A 178 -7.18 19.17 22.92
CA ASP A 178 -6.70 20.43 23.50
C ASP A 178 -6.57 21.54 22.45
N ALA A 179 -7.15 21.35 21.26
CA ALA A 179 -7.19 22.38 20.24
C ALA A 179 -8.17 23.51 20.63
N ASP A 180 -9.12 23.22 21.54
CA ASP A 180 -10.20 24.13 21.93
C ASP A 180 -10.93 24.68 20.69
N ALA A 181 -11.26 23.78 19.76
CA ALA A 181 -11.74 24.18 18.44
C ALA A 181 -13.17 24.73 18.49
N GLY A 182 -13.43 25.79 17.73
CA GLY A 182 -14.78 26.31 17.55
C GLY A 182 -15.43 26.86 18.82
N SER A 183 -16.55 26.26 19.21
CA SER A 183 -17.38 26.71 20.34
C SER A 183 -17.48 25.67 21.46
N ALA A 184 -18.19 26.00 22.54
CA ALA A 184 -18.45 25.10 23.67
C ALA A 184 -19.57 24.08 23.36
N ILE A 185 -20.08 24.05 22.12
CA ILE A 185 -21.08 23.10 21.67
C ILE A 185 -20.66 22.50 20.34
N VAL A 186 -21.18 21.33 20.00
CA VAL A 186 -20.93 20.71 18.70
C VAL A 186 -21.48 21.57 17.58
N ASP A 187 -20.58 22.01 16.72
CA ASP A 187 -20.84 22.67 15.46
C ASP A 187 -19.68 22.37 14.48
N PRO A 188 -19.81 22.69 13.18
CA PRO A 188 -18.76 22.38 12.21
C PRO A 188 -17.40 23.04 12.48
N SER A 189 -17.32 24.06 13.33
CA SER A 189 -16.05 24.72 13.70
C SER A 189 -15.30 24.00 14.82
N ALA A 190 -15.96 23.10 15.55
CA ALA A 190 -15.35 22.21 16.54
C ALA A 190 -14.83 20.89 15.92
N PHE A 191 -15.14 20.62 14.64
CA PHE A 191 -14.70 19.39 13.98
C PHE A 191 -13.18 19.38 13.77
N MET A 192 -12.54 18.30 14.18
CA MET A 192 -11.11 18.07 14.09
C MET A 192 -10.80 16.69 13.52
N GLU A 193 -9.63 16.58 12.92
CA GLU A 193 -9.09 15.32 12.43
C GLU A 193 -7.75 14.99 13.10
N ARG A 194 -7.53 13.70 13.36
CA ARG A 194 -6.24 13.16 13.82
C ARG A 194 -5.76 12.13 12.82
N GLU A 195 -4.68 12.44 12.12
CA GLU A 195 -3.98 11.49 11.25
C GLU A 195 -2.94 10.67 12.03
N ILE A 196 -2.91 9.38 11.77
CA ILE A 196 -1.94 8.41 12.29
C ILE A 196 -1.43 7.61 11.09
N THR A 197 -0.14 7.59 10.85
CA THR A 197 0.42 7.05 9.59
C THR A 197 1.19 5.75 9.79
N ALA A 198 1.23 4.95 8.73
CA ALA A 198 2.01 3.71 8.63
C ALA A 198 1.78 2.72 9.78
N ILE A 199 0.52 2.52 10.16
CA ILE A 199 0.12 1.55 11.17
C ILE A 199 0.03 0.16 10.55
N ALA A 200 0.77 -0.79 11.11
CA ALA A 200 0.69 -2.19 10.73
C ALA A 200 -0.65 -2.79 11.21
N LEU A 201 -1.51 -3.19 10.29
CA LEU A 201 -2.77 -3.88 10.57
C LEU A 201 -2.77 -5.25 9.90
N GLN A 202 -3.41 -6.21 10.55
CA GLN A 202 -3.59 -7.56 10.06
C GLN A 202 -5.07 -7.91 10.01
N ALA A 203 -5.46 -8.69 9.00
CA ALA A 203 -6.81 -9.19 8.88
C ALA A 203 -7.20 -9.95 10.17
N GLY A 204 -8.28 -9.52 10.82
CA GLY A 204 -8.73 -10.05 12.11
C GLY A 204 -8.30 -9.24 13.33
N ASP A 205 -7.50 -8.19 13.16
CA ASP A 205 -7.20 -7.25 14.24
C ASP A 205 -8.47 -6.61 14.81
N ARG A 206 -8.46 -6.32 16.11
CA ARG A 206 -9.50 -5.56 16.79
C ARG A 206 -9.00 -4.13 16.99
N LEU A 207 -9.69 -3.16 16.38
CA LEU A 207 -9.44 -1.74 16.60
C LEU A 207 -10.44 -1.17 17.62
N GLU A 208 -9.94 -0.37 18.56
CA GLU A 208 -10.74 0.21 19.64
C GLU A 208 -10.39 1.68 19.88
N LEU A 209 -11.42 2.51 19.94
CA LEU A 209 -11.36 3.87 20.43
C LEU A 209 -11.78 3.85 21.90
N SER A 210 -10.84 4.14 22.80
CA SER A 210 -11.09 4.17 24.24
C SER A 210 -10.77 5.56 24.78
N GLY A 211 -11.69 6.17 25.51
CA GLY A 211 -11.50 7.55 25.98
C GLY A 211 -12.02 7.84 27.38
N THR A 212 -11.71 9.02 27.89
CA THR A 212 -12.34 9.63 29.07
C THR A 212 -12.86 11.04 28.74
N PRO A 213 -14.17 11.35 28.94
CA PRO A 213 -14.71 12.69 28.73
C PRO A 213 -14.26 13.64 29.84
N ASN A 214 -14.20 14.94 29.57
CA ASN A 214 -13.79 15.93 30.55
C ASN A 214 -14.57 17.24 30.42
N GLY A 215 -14.97 17.83 31.55
CA GLY A 215 -15.66 19.12 31.54
C GLY A 215 -17.02 19.06 30.82
N GLY A 216 -17.26 20.02 29.93
CA GLY A 216 -18.42 20.06 29.04
C GLY A 216 -18.28 19.21 27.76
N GLU A 217 -17.08 18.70 27.50
CA GLU A 217 -16.73 17.97 26.29
C GLU A 217 -16.92 16.45 26.48
N PRO A 218 -17.91 15.82 25.82
CA PRO A 218 -18.34 14.47 26.15
C PRO A 218 -17.83 13.43 25.14
N LEU A 219 -16.59 13.53 24.68
CA LEU A 219 -15.99 12.62 23.70
C LEU A 219 -16.87 12.38 22.46
N ARG A 220 -17.14 13.40 21.66
CA ARG A 220 -17.90 13.23 20.43
C ARG A 220 -17.02 12.76 19.28
N ILE A 221 -17.27 11.55 18.81
CA ILE A 221 -16.51 10.90 17.73
C ILE A 221 -17.46 10.66 16.56
N ASP A 222 -17.00 11.00 15.37
CA ASP A 222 -17.75 10.89 14.12
C ASP A 222 -17.42 9.59 13.40
N PHE A 223 -16.16 9.43 12.98
CA PHE A 223 -15.73 8.26 12.21
C PHE A 223 -14.27 7.91 12.46
N LEU A 224 -13.92 6.69 12.05
CA LEU A 224 -12.54 6.28 11.76
C LEU A 224 -12.46 5.90 10.29
N GLU A 225 -11.53 6.51 9.56
CA GLU A 225 -11.22 6.17 8.19
C GLU A 225 -9.83 5.54 8.12
N TYR A 226 -9.65 4.51 7.30
CA TYR A 226 -8.35 3.92 7.05
C TYR A 226 -8.11 3.71 5.56
N VAL A 227 -6.86 3.89 5.15
CA VAL A 227 -6.43 3.73 3.75
C VAL A 227 -5.16 2.91 3.68
N TYR A 228 -5.15 1.93 2.76
CA TYR A 228 -3.98 1.09 2.51
C TYR A 228 -2.84 1.93 1.92
N VAL A 229 -1.62 1.70 2.42
CA VAL A 229 -0.42 2.40 1.98
C VAL A 229 0.55 1.46 1.29
N ASP A 230 0.91 0.36 1.95
CA ASP A 230 1.93 -0.57 1.48
C ASP A 230 1.84 -1.92 2.19
N ASP A 231 2.56 -2.91 1.67
CA ASP A 231 2.67 -4.22 2.33
C ASP A 231 3.43 -4.11 3.65
N LEU A 232 3.20 -5.05 4.57
CA LEU A 232 4.06 -5.19 5.74
C LEU A 232 5.48 -5.56 5.31
N PRO A 233 6.53 -5.02 5.96
CA PRO A 233 7.90 -5.38 5.65
C PRO A 233 8.12 -6.89 5.82
N ALA A 234 8.85 -7.49 4.87
CA ALA A 234 9.24 -8.89 4.96
C ALA A 234 10.07 -9.16 6.23
N VAL A 235 9.74 -10.23 6.95
CA VAL A 235 10.41 -10.69 8.19
C VAL A 235 11.78 -11.30 7.89
#